data_AF-A0AAW2H6S1-F1
#
_entry.id   AF-A0AAW2H6S1-F1
#
_cell.length_a   1.000
_cell.length_b   1.000
_cell.length_c   1.000
_cell.angle_alpha   90.00
_cell.angle_beta   90.00
_cell.angle_gamma   90.00
#
_symmetry.space_group_name_H-M   'P 1'
#
loop_
_entity.id
_entity.type
_entity.pdbx_description
1 polymer ?
#
loop_
_entity_poly.entity_id
_entity_poly.type
_entity_poly.pdbx_seq_one_letter_code
_entity_poly.pdbx_strand_id
1 'polypeptide(L)'
;MVDFDRLSLAERQRKLKTSLERQVRSDLEKALVGVLPGRFEIARVSVNMDASKRTIDATEYAPVEIVPQNPKANYNTREVRTDLLISSETSSKNYEGQGFSPWGPPGQEGQTPPEYQNVADLIGKYSDNTQRNNYALNEKKIQEEKSPIEINSVSVAVFVDGTWKFEYDQKGNYLLENGLRKRTFTPATVEEVNAVSRVLETALKAESKEGSISVSVQPIQFFRQDQFEQEDKAYRDQKRIENLVLWASVGLGIFILFFFIARYLAREAERRNRLRQEELARQAQLQQQQAIMEARNMGFDDIMSLEERESSELREYAISLAKEQPDETRPFEFINRTDPAHILNFIQQEHPQTISLILAYLEPAKASYILSELPHEIQTDVAKRIALMDRTSPEIVREVERVLEKKLATLSSEDYTSAGGVDNVVEIINLVDRQTEKFIIESLEEEDPELAEEIKKRMFVFEDIVMLEDKAVQKVLREVDAQELAKALKAVDTEVQDKIYRNMSKRAATLLREDMEFLGAIRRKDVEEAQQKIVSVIRKLEDQGEIVIARSGEDDILV
;
A
#
# COMPACT_ATOMS: atom_id res chain seq x y z
N MET A 1 -36.54 -14.76 19.00
CA MET A 1 -35.32 -14.43 19.77
C MET A 1 -34.34 -15.61 19.79
N VAL A 2 -34.79 -16.83 20.15
CA VAL A 2 -33.95 -18.04 20.20
C VAL A 2 -33.30 -18.42 18.86
N ASP A 3 -34.01 -18.26 17.72
CA ASP A 3 -33.44 -18.61 16.40
C ASP A 3 -32.38 -17.61 15.92
N PHE A 4 -32.53 -16.32 16.26
CA PHE A 4 -31.53 -15.28 15.94
C PHE A 4 -30.24 -15.51 16.73
N ASP A 5 -30.37 -15.92 17.99
CA ASP A 5 -29.23 -16.24 18.86
C ASP A 5 -28.47 -17.47 18.35
N ARG A 6 -29.19 -18.50 17.88
CA ARG A 6 -28.60 -19.69 17.23
C ARG A 6 -27.84 -19.37 15.95
N LEU A 7 -28.39 -18.50 15.09
CA LEU A 7 -27.72 -18.03 13.87
C LEU A 7 -26.41 -17.29 14.21
N SER A 8 -26.45 -16.40 15.22
CA SER A 8 -25.27 -15.64 15.65
C SER A 8 -24.16 -16.53 16.24
N LEU A 9 -24.53 -17.59 16.97
CA LEU A 9 -23.59 -18.58 17.52
C LEU A 9 -22.96 -19.43 16.42
N ALA A 10 -23.74 -19.86 15.43
CA ALA A 10 -23.24 -20.61 14.28
C ALA A 10 -22.25 -19.78 13.45
N GLU A 11 -22.52 -18.48 13.26
CA GLU A 11 -21.59 -17.57 12.60
C GLU A 11 -20.28 -17.39 13.38
N ARG A 12 -20.35 -17.23 14.70
CA ARG A 12 -19.17 -17.13 15.57
C ARG A 12 -18.33 -18.41 15.50
N GLN A 13 -18.97 -19.58 15.55
CA GLN A 13 -18.29 -20.87 15.40
C GLN A 13 -17.63 -21.01 14.02
N ARG A 14 -18.30 -20.58 12.94
CA ARG A 14 -17.72 -20.60 11.59
C ARG A 14 -16.50 -19.69 11.50
N LYS A 15 -16.59 -18.46 12.01
CA LYS A 15 -15.48 -17.50 12.02
C LYS A 15 -14.27 -18.05 12.78
N LEU A 16 -14.51 -18.62 13.96
CA LEU A 16 -13.47 -19.24 14.80
C LEU A 16 -12.80 -20.43 14.09
N LYS A 17 -13.60 -21.29 13.44
CA LYS A 17 -13.07 -22.39 12.63
C LYS A 17 -12.18 -21.88 11.50
N THR A 18 -12.64 -20.89 10.75
CA THR A 18 -11.87 -20.30 9.65
C THR A 18 -10.58 -19.64 10.15
N SER A 19 -10.61 -18.93 11.29
CA SER A 19 -9.39 -18.34 11.86
C SER A 19 -8.39 -19.41 12.28
N LEU A 20 -8.84 -20.52 12.86
CA LEU A 20 -7.98 -21.62 13.27
C LEU A 20 -7.38 -22.35 12.05
N GLU A 21 -8.17 -22.58 11.01
CA GLU A 21 -7.68 -23.15 9.73
C GLU A 21 -6.59 -22.27 9.10
N ARG A 22 -6.75 -20.94 9.15
CA ARG A 22 -5.72 -19.99 8.67
C ARG A 22 -4.46 -20.03 9.53
N GLN A 23 -4.60 -20.08 10.85
CA GLN A 23 -3.47 -20.17 11.76
C GLN A 23 -2.66 -21.44 11.50
N VAL A 24 -3.33 -22.60 11.47
CA VAL A 24 -2.70 -23.89 11.17
C VAL A 24 -2.02 -23.84 9.79
N ARG A 25 -2.67 -23.26 8.77
CA ARG A 25 -2.06 -23.10 7.45
C ARG A 25 -0.75 -22.29 7.51
N SER A 26 -0.74 -21.16 8.19
CA SER A 26 0.46 -20.31 8.36
C SER A 26 1.60 -21.07 9.04
N ASP A 27 1.30 -21.82 10.10
CA ASP A 27 2.31 -22.54 10.86
C ASP A 27 2.90 -23.70 10.05
N LEU A 28 2.08 -24.37 9.24
CA LEU A 28 2.54 -25.37 8.28
C LEU A 28 3.38 -24.76 7.16
N GLU A 29 3.01 -23.59 6.63
CA GLU A 29 3.80 -22.88 5.61
C GLU A 29 5.20 -22.57 6.15
N LYS A 30 5.30 -22.03 7.38
CA LYS A 30 6.60 -21.77 8.03
C LYS A 30 7.45 -23.03 8.20
N ALA A 31 6.83 -24.14 8.60
CA ALA A 31 7.54 -25.41 8.76
C ALA A 31 8.03 -25.98 7.42
N LEU A 32 7.23 -25.83 6.35
CA LEU A 32 7.55 -26.35 5.02
C LEU A 32 8.59 -25.52 4.27
N VAL A 33 8.63 -24.20 4.46
CA VAL A 33 9.64 -23.31 3.82
C VAL A 33 11.07 -23.76 4.13
N GLY A 34 11.33 -24.27 5.35
CA GLY A 34 12.66 -24.76 5.74
C GLY A 34 13.09 -26.07 5.05
N VAL A 35 12.14 -26.85 4.52
CA VAL A 35 12.40 -28.16 3.91
C VAL A 35 12.36 -28.06 2.38
N LEU A 36 11.36 -27.37 1.84
CA LEU A 36 11.08 -27.25 0.42
C LEU A 36 10.77 -25.79 0.05
N PRO A 37 11.79 -24.93 -0.18
CA PRO A 37 11.55 -23.54 -0.53
C PRO A 37 10.84 -23.46 -1.91
N GLY A 38 9.61 -22.93 -1.92
CA GLY A 38 8.85 -22.67 -3.16
C GLY A 38 8.49 -23.92 -3.99
N ARG A 39 8.46 -25.10 -3.38
CA ARG A 39 8.15 -26.39 -4.04
C ARG A 39 6.97 -27.12 -3.40
N PHE A 40 6.09 -26.43 -2.70
CA PHE A 40 4.90 -27.02 -2.11
C PHE A 40 3.68 -26.11 -2.25
N GLU A 41 2.51 -26.72 -2.20
CA GLU A 41 1.22 -26.02 -2.15
C GLU A 41 0.32 -26.73 -1.13
N ILE A 42 -0.26 -25.99 -0.19
CA ILE A 42 -1.22 -26.54 0.76
C ILE A 42 -2.60 -26.53 0.10
N ALA A 43 -3.01 -27.69 -0.39
CA ALA A 43 -4.27 -27.87 -1.11
C ALA A 43 -5.50 -27.73 -0.19
N ARG A 44 -5.42 -28.27 1.03
CA ARG A 44 -6.53 -28.22 1.99
C ARG A 44 -6.03 -28.32 3.42
N VAL A 45 -6.60 -27.47 4.28
CA VAL A 45 -6.56 -27.59 5.74
C VAL A 45 -8.00 -27.64 6.22
N SER A 46 -8.35 -28.65 7.00
CA SER A 46 -9.68 -28.80 7.58
C SER A 46 -9.54 -29.10 9.06
N VAL A 47 -10.15 -28.26 9.89
CA VAL A 47 -10.17 -28.45 11.34
C VAL A 47 -11.58 -28.78 11.80
N ASN A 48 -11.72 -29.90 12.49
CA ASN A 48 -12.97 -30.31 13.14
C ASN A 48 -12.83 -30.07 14.65
N MET A 49 -13.76 -29.32 15.22
CA MET A 49 -13.78 -28.97 16.64
C MET A 49 -15.15 -29.28 17.24
N ASP A 50 -15.17 -29.67 18.51
CA ASP A 50 -16.36 -29.61 19.34
C ASP A 50 -16.33 -28.33 20.18
N ALA A 51 -17.43 -27.59 20.13
CA ALA A 51 -17.65 -26.36 20.90
C ALA A 51 -18.89 -26.49 21.80
N SER A 52 -19.22 -27.72 22.19
CA SER A 52 -20.31 -28.03 23.10
C SER A 52 -20.11 -27.31 24.44
N LYS A 53 -21.20 -26.76 24.97
CA LYS A 53 -21.19 -26.13 26.29
C LYS A 53 -21.00 -27.19 27.36
N ARG A 54 -20.06 -26.97 28.27
CA ARG A 54 -19.90 -27.76 29.50
C ARG A 54 -20.25 -26.87 30.69
N THR A 55 -21.18 -27.35 31.52
CA THR A 55 -21.49 -26.72 32.81
C THR A 55 -20.58 -27.33 33.86
N ILE A 56 -19.77 -26.49 34.49
CA ILE A 56 -18.97 -26.87 35.64
C ILE A 56 -19.73 -26.37 36.87
N ASP A 57 -20.24 -27.30 37.66
CA ASP A 57 -20.81 -27.02 38.98
C ASP A 57 -19.73 -27.27 40.04
N ALA A 58 -19.32 -26.22 40.75
CA ALA A 58 -18.37 -26.30 41.85
C ALA A 58 -18.96 -25.66 43.11
N THR A 59 -18.73 -26.28 44.27
CA THR A 59 -19.11 -25.72 45.57
C THR A 59 -17.85 -25.39 46.34
N GLU A 60 -17.65 -24.10 46.62
CA GLU A 60 -16.57 -23.63 47.48
C GLU A 60 -17.11 -23.36 48.89
N TYR A 61 -16.39 -23.82 49.92
CA TYR A 61 -16.71 -23.54 51.32
C TYR A 61 -15.72 -22.51 51.86
N ALA A 62 -16.22 -21.36 52.27
CA ALA A 62 -15.45 -20.29 52.90
C ALA A 62 -15.67 -20.29 54.42
N PRO A 63 -14.67 -19.87 55.22
CA PRO A 63 -14.88 -19.64 56.63
C PRO A 63 -15.87 -18.49 56.87
N VAL A 64 -16.64 -18.58 57.96
CA VAL A 64 -17.62 -17.58 58.41
C VAL A 64 -16.89 -16.48 59.17
N GLU A 65 -17.12 -15.23 58.78
CA GLU A 65 -16.57 -14.05 59.46
C GLU A 65 -17.45 -13.69 60.66
N ILE A 66 -16.86 -13.67 61.85
CA ILE A 66 -17.54 -13.38 63.11
C ILE A 66 -17.36 -11.91 63.48
N VAL A 67 -16.14 -11.40 63.30
CA VAL A 67 -15.82 -10.00 63.55
C VAL A 67 -15.31 -9.38 62.26
N PRO A 68 -16.01 -8.37 61.71
CA PRO A 68 -15.59 -7.71 60.49
C PRO A 68 -14.32 -6.91 60.70
N GLN A 69 -13.48 -6.82 59.67
CA GLN A 69 -12.27 -5.98 59.71
C GLN A 69 -12.63 -4.52 59.98
N ASN A 70 -12.06 -3.92 61.03
CA ASN A 70 -12.15 -2.49 61.31
C ASN A 70 -11.18 -1.73 60.37
N PRO A 71 -11.68 -0.90 59.45
CA PRO A 71 -10.85 -0.19 58.48
C PRO A 71 -9.96 0.89 59.10
N LYS A 72 -10.19 1.28 60.37
CA LYS A 72 -9.39 2.27 61.10
C LYS A 72 -8.29 1.67 61.97
N ALA A 73 -8.26 0.34 62.11
CA ALA A 73 -7.21 -0.34 62.86
C ALA A 73 -6.00 -0.61 61.94
N ASN A 74 -4.80 -0.33 62.43
CA ASN A 74 -3.55 -0.56 61.68
C ASN A 74 -3.13 -2.04 61.68
N TYR A 75 -4.00 -2.95 62.14
CA TYR A 75 -3.77 -4.38 62.26
C TYR A 75 -5.02 -5.16 61.84
N ASN A 76 -4.83 -6.44 61.53
CA ASN A 76 -5.93 -7.34 61.20
C ASN A 76 -6.76 -7.63 62.45
N THR A 77 -8.00 -7.13 62.45
CA THR A 77 -9.03 -7.31 63.50
C THR A 77 -10.04 -8.39 63.12
N ARG A 78 -9.95 -8.94 61.92
CA ARG A 78 -10.88 -9.94 61.40
C ARG A 78 -10.77 -11.23 62.18
N GLU A 79 -11.90 -11.72 62.71
CA GLU A 79 -12.00 -13.05 63.29
C GLU A 79 -12.87 -13.93 62.39
N VAL A 80 -12.32 -15.02 61.90
CA VAL A 80 -13.01 -16.00 61.04
C VAL A 80 -13.02 -17.37 61.72
N ARG A 81 -14.09 -18.14 61.52
CA ARG A 81 -14.17 -19.55 61.91
C ARG A 81 -14.59 -20.41 60.74
N THR A 82 -14.08 -21.62 60.68
CA THR A 82 -14.41 -22.59 59.63
C THR A 82 -15.86 -23.04 59.66
N ASP A 83 -16.45 -23.07 60.85
CA ASP A 83 -17.78 -23.60 61.15
C ASP A 83 -18.39 -22.83 62.32
N LEU A 84 -19.66 -22.46 62.20
CA LEU A 84 -20.40 -21.75 63.25
C LEU A 84 -21.55 -22.61 63.75
N LEU A 85 -21.48 -23.11 64.99
CA LEU A 85 -22.57 -23.90 65.58
C LEU A 85 -23.85 -23.04 65.68
N ILE A 86 -24.88 -23.39 64.90
CA ILE A 86 -26.18 -22.70 64.89
C ILE A 86 -27.07 -23.28 65.99
N SER A 87 -27.11 -24.60 66.12
CA SER A 87 -27.96 -25.30 67.08
C SER A 87 -27.37 -26.64 67.48
N SER A 88 -27.50 -27.00 68.74
CA SER A 88 -27.16 -28.34 69.27
C SER A 88 -28.43 -28.95 69.85
N GLU A 89 -28.84 -30.11 69.36
CA GLU A 89 -29.93 -30.89 69.91
C GLU A 89 -29.36 -32.14 70.59
N THR A 90 -29.64 -32.30 71.89
CA THR A 90 -29.25 -33.48 72.65
C THR A 90 -30.49 -34.31 72.93
N SER A 91 -30.57 -35.49 72.33
CA SER A 91 -31.66 -36.44 72.53
C SER A 91 -31.14 -37.64 73.29
N SER A 92 -31.54 -37.77 74.55
CA SER A 92 -31.31 -38.97 75.36
C SER A 92 -32.58 -39.82 75.34
N LYS A 93 -32.49 -41.02 74.78
CA LYS A 93 -33.54 -42.03 74.80
C LYS A 93 -33.10 -43.17 75.69
N ASN A 94 -33.75 -43.28 76.84
CA ASN A 94 -33.58 -44.41 77.75
C ASN A 94 -34.78 -45.32 77.57
N TYR A 95 -34.52 -46.54 77.14
CA TYR A 95 -35.48 -47.60 77.02
C TYR A 95 -35.14 -48.68 78.04
N GLU A 96 -36.09 -48.92 78.95
CA GLU A 96 -36.10 -50.09 79.82
C GLU A 96 -37.32 -50.92 79.42
N GLY A 97 -37.07 -52.06 78.80
CA GLY A 97 -38.10 -52.99 78.41
C GLY A 97 -37.72 -54.40 78.84
N GLN A 98 -38.73 -55.17 79.20
CA GLN A 98 -38.56 -56.62 79.32
C GLN A 98 -38.23 -57.18 77.93
N GLY A 99 -37.23 -58.07 77.86
CA GLY A 99 -36.90 -58.77 76.63
C GLY A 99 -38.15 -59.37 75.99
N PHE A 100 -38.16 -59.41 74.66
CA PHE A 100 -39.23 -59.92 73.78
C PHE A 100 -40.20 -60.88 74.49
N SER A 101 -41.43 -60.42 74.78
CA SER A 101 -42.47 -61.28 75.33
C SER A 101 -43.04 -62.14 74.20
N PRO A 102 -42.90 -63.47 74.24
CA PRO A 102 -43.30 -64.37 73.15
C PRO A 102 -44.82 -64.63 73.11
N TRP A 103 -45.59 -64.01 74.02
CA TRP A 103 -47.04 -64.12 74.00
C TRP A 103 -47.57 -63.27 72.85
N GLY A 104 -48.15 -63.94 71.85
CA GLY A 104 -48.89 -63.29 70.77
C GLY A 104 -50.09 -62.46 71.31
N PRO A 105 -50.84 -61.81 70.41
CA PRO A 105 -51.99 -60.99 70.80
C PRO A 105 -52.97 -61.75 71.73
N PRO A 106 -53.67 -61.04 72.63
CA PRO A 106 -54.45 -61.66 73.71
C PRO A 106 -55.42 -62.74 73.20
N GLY A 107 -55.25 -63.99 73.64
CA GLY A 107 -56.12 -65.12 73.28
C GLY A 107 -55.45 -66.37 72.69
N GLN A 108 -54.13 -66.38 72.50
CA GLN A 108 -53.37 -67.58 72.10
C GLN A 108 -52.30 -67.94 73.14
N GLU A 109 -52.25 -69.22 73.54
CA GLU A 109 -51.14 -69.74 74.35
C GLU A 109 -49.85 -69.77 73.51
N GLY A 110 -48.80 -69.09 74.00
CA GLY A 110 -47.50 -69.03 73.34
C GLY A 110 -46.75 -70.35 73.45
N GLN A 111 -46.40 -70.95 72.30
CA GLN A 111 -45.52 -72.12 72.20
C GLN A 111 -44.05 -71.76 72.40
N THR A 112 -43.70 -71.25 73.60
CA THR A 112 -42.30 -71.03 73.94
C THR A 112 -41.72 -72.28 74.62
N PRO A 113 -40.64 -72.88 74.11
CA PRO A 113 -39.99 -74.03 74.76
C PRO A 113 -39.57 -73.72 76.21
N PRO A 114 -39.65 -74.68 77.15
CA PRO A 114 -39.38 -74.45 78.58
C PRO A 114 -38.00 -73.84 78.89
N GLU A 115 -36.99 -74.09 78.05
CA GLU A 115 -35.63 -73.58 78.20
C GLU A 115 -35.53 -72.05 78.15
N TYR A 116 -36.52 -71.37 77.56
CA TYR A 116 -36.57 -69.89 77.46
C TYR A 116 -37.48 -69.22 78.51
N GLN A 117 -38.07 -69.96 79.46
CA GLN A 117 -38.90 -69.37 80.52
C GLN A 117 -38.08 -68.58 81.56
N ASN A 118 -36.79 -68.89 81.72
CA ASN A 118 -35.91 -68.24 82.71
C ASN A 118 -35.18 -66.98 82.21
N VAL A 119 -35.38 -66.58 80.95
CA VAL A 119 -34.87 -65.30 80.44
C VAL A 119 -35.86 -64.14 80.58
N ALA A 120 -37.03 -64.39 81.19
CA ALA A 120 -38.10 -63.42 81.40
C ALA A 120 -37.68 -62.20 82.28
N ASP A 121 -36.67 -62.37 83.14
CA ASP A 121 -36.16 -61.30 84.01
C ASP A 121 -34.96 -60.53 83.39
N LEU A 122 -34.54 -60.84 82.16
CA LEU A 122 -33.54 -60.02 81.47
C LEU A 122 -34.17 -58.72 80.97
N ILE A 123 -33.90 -57.65 81.70
CA ILE A 123 -34.22 -56.28 81.30
C ILE A 123 -33.15 -55.83 80.31
N GLY A 124 -33.56 -55.60 79.07
CA GLY A 124 -32.72 -54.92 78.09
C GLY A 124 -32.73 -53.43 78.40
N LYS A 125 -31.65 -52.91 78.98
CA LYS A 125 -31.45 -51.47 79.12
C LYS A 125 -30.76 -50.95 77.87
N TYR A 126 -31.45 -50.11 77.12
CA TYR A 126 -30.90 -49.43 75.97
C TYR A 126 -30.92 -47.93 76.25
N SER A 127 -29.75 -47.33 76.35
CA SER A 127 -29.58 -45.89 76.48
C SER A 127 -28.86 -45.41 75.22
N ASP A 128 -29.54 -44.63 74.42
CA ASP A 128 -28.94 -43.91 73.30
C ASP A 128 -28.93 -42.43 73.61
N ASN A 129 -27.73 -41.86 73.65
CA ASN A 129 -27.55 -40.43 73.79
C ASN A 129 -26.96 -39.90 72.48
N THR A 130 -27.81 -39.25 71.69
CA THR A 130 -27.40 -38.66 70.41
C THR A 130 -27.35 -37.15 70.57
N GLN A 131 -26.16 -36.57 70.36
CA GLN A 131 -25.98 -35.13 70.21
C GLN A 131 -25.83 -34.78 68.73
N ARG A 132 -26.71 -33.89 68.22
CA ARG A 132 -26.65 -33.37 66.85
C ARG A 132 -26.27 -31.90 66.89
N ASN A 133 -25.13 -31.58 66.30
CA ASN A 133 -24.63 -30.21 66.17
C ASN A 133 -24.80 -29.75 64.72
N ASN A 134 -25.59 -28.70 64.48
CA ASN A 134 -25.77 -28.10 63.16
C ASN A 134 -24.83 -26.89 63.03
N TYR A 135 -23.97 -26.91 62.03
CA TYR A 135 -23.03 -25.82 61.75
C TYR A 135 -23.44 -25.04 60.50
N ALA A 136 -23.31 -23.72 60.55
CA ALA A 136 -23.38 -22.82 59.40
C ALA A 136 -22.02 -22.83 58.71
N LEU A 137 -22.04 -23.07 57.40
CA LEU A 137 -20.91 -22.95 56.50
C LEU A 137 -21.27 -21.91 55.44
N ASN A 138 -20.33 -21.03 55.08
CA ASN A 138 -20.52 -20.19 53.91
C ASN A 138 -20.26 -21.04 52.67
N GLU A 139 -21.31 -21.43 51.95
CA GLU A 139 -21.22 -22.09 50.65
C GLU A 139 -21.33 -21.07 49.51
N LYS A 140 -20.45 -21.18 48.52
CA LYS A 140 -20.55 -20.47 47.24
C LYS A 140 -20.69 -21.50 46.13
N LYS A 141 -21.87 -21.57 45.53
CA LYS A 141 -22.11 -22.40 44.34
C LYS A 141 -21.69 -21.61 43.12
N ILE A 142 -20.69 -22.11 42.42
CA ILE A 142 -20.19 -21.55 41.17
C ILE A 142 -20.74 -22.44 40.06
N GLN A 143 -21.63 -21.87 39.25
CA GLN A 143 -22.03 -22.47 37.98
C GLN A 143 -21.33 -21.68 36.88
N GLU A 144 -20.41 -22.33 36.19
CA GLU A 144 -19.67 -21.72 35.10
C GLU A 144 -19.97 -22.46 33.81
N GLU A 145 -20.59 -21.78 32.85
CA GLU A 145 -20.74 -22.29 31.48
C GLU A 145 -19.44 -21.98 30.72
N LYS A 146 -18.63 -23.02 30.46
CA LYS A 146 -17.48 -22.93 29.54
C LYS A 146 -17.82 -23.59 28.23
N SER A 147 -17.37 -22.99 27.13
CA SER A 147 -17.35 -23.62 25.81
C SER A 147 -15.88 -23.92 25.47
N PRO A 148 -15.28 -24.99 26.02
CA PRO A 148 -13.91 -25.33 25.67
C PRO A 148 -13.86 -25.68 24.19
N ILE A 149 -12.95 -25.05 23.46
CA ILE A 149 -12.70 -25.38 22.05
C ILE A 149 -11.78 -26.59 22.04
N GLU A 150 -12.33 -27.78 21.83
CA GLU A 150 -11.56 -29.02 21.71
C GLU A 150 -11.44 -29.39 20.23
N ILE A 151 -10.21 -29.54 19.74
CA ILE A 151 -9.93 -29.93 18.36
C ILE A 151 -10.01 -31.46 18.27
N ASN A 152 -11.02 -31.98 17.56
CA ASN A 152 -11.26 -33.41 17.41
C ASN A 152 -10.36 -34.04 16.34
N SER A 153 -10.19 -33.36 15.21
CA SER A 153 -9.32 -33.82 14.13
C SER A 153 -8.83 -32.69 13.24
N VAL A 154 -7.62 -32.87 12.72
CA VAL A 154 -7.00 -31.98 11.73
C VAL A 154 -6.61 -32.79 10.51
N SER A 155 -7.12 -32.38 9.35
CA SER A 155 -6.82 -33.00 8.06
C SER A 155 -6.09 -32.02 7.16
N VAL A 156 -4.93 -32.43 6.66
CA VAL A 156 -4.06 -31.60 5.81
C VAL A 156 -3.70 -32.36 4.54
N ALA A 157 -3.86 -31.72 3.39
CA ALA A 157 -3.40 -32.19 2.10
C ALA A 157 -2.38 -31.21 1.52
N VAL A 158 -1.18 -31.70 1.18
CA VAL A 158 -0.07 -30.91 0.63
C VAL A 158 0.40 -31.53 -0.68
N PHE A 159 0.58 -30.68 -1.68
CA PHE A 159 1.22 -31.06 -2.94
C PHE A 159 2.67 -30.65 -2.92
N VAL A 160 3.53 -31.51 -3.47
CA VAL A 160 4.98 -31.30 -3.57
C VAL A 160 5.40 -31.34 -5.03
N ASP A 161 6.13 -30.32 -5.45
CA ASP A 161 6.63 -30.21 -6.82
C ASP A 161 8.02 -30.83 -6.98
N GLY A 162 8.32 -31.25 -8.21
CA GLY A 162 9.63 -31.72 -8.60
C GLY A 162 10.66 -30.59 -8.73
N THR A 163 11.80 -30.92 -9.36
CA THR A 163 12.83 -29.95 -9.72
C THR A 163 12.95 -29.83 -11.22
N TRP A 164 13.17 -28.60 -11.69
CA TRP A 164 13.45 -28.31 -13.08
C TRP A 164 14.94 -28.02 -13.24
N LYS A 165 15.61 -28.75 -14.13
CA LYS A 165 17.03 -28.55 -14.44
C LYS A 165 17.20 -28.07 -15.87
N PHE A 166 18.02 -27.04 -16.06
CA PHE A 166 18.40 -26.56 -17.39
C PHE A 166 19.34 -27.55 -18.07
N GLU A 167 19.15 -27.76 -19.37
CA GLU A 167 20.10 -28.50 -20.21
C GLU A 167 21.12 -27.55 -20.84
N TYR A 168 22.38 -27.97 -20.85
CA TYR A 168 23.51 -27.21 -21.39
C TYR A 168 24.13 -27.97 -22.57
N ASP A 169 24.62 -27.22 -23.56
CA ASP A 169 25.42 -27.76 -24.65
C ASP A 169 26.86 -28.09 -24.18
N GLN A 170 27.64 -28.75 -25.05
CA GLN A 170 29.05 -29.07 -24.76
C GLN A 170 29.96 -27.83 -24.59
N LYS A 171 29.46 -26.64 -24.94
CA LYS A 171 30.16 -25.35 -24.84
C LYS A 171 29.71 -24.54 -23.61
N GLY A 172 28.81 -25.07 -22.78
CA GLY A 172 28.29 -24.42 -21.58
C GLY A 172 27.14 -23.43 -21.79
N ASN A 173 26.56 -23.34 -22.99
CA ASN A 173 25.38 -22.50 -23.26
C ASN A 173 24.09 -23.28 -23.01
N TYR A 174 23.01 -22.57 -22.67
CA TYR A 174 21.68 -23.18 -22.55
C TYR A 174 21.22 -23.76 -23.88
N LEU A 175 20.76 -25.02 -23.86
CA LEU A 175 20.13 -25.63 -25.01
C LEU A 175 18.74 -25.00 -25.21
N LEU A 176 18.46 -24.50 -26.41
CA LEU A 176 17.21 -23.83 -26.75
C LEU A 176 16.29 -24.80 -27.50
N GLU A 177 15.05 -24.93 -27.06
CA GLU A 177 13.99 -25.69 -27.72
C GLU A 177 12.83 -24.74 -28.01
N ASN A 178 12.46 -24.57 -29.28
CA ASN A 178 11.44 -23.60 -29.74
C ASN A 178 11.66 -22.14 -29.26
N GLY A 179 12.91 -21.74 -29.03
CA GLY A 179 13.26 -20.39 -28.57
C GLY A 179 13.17 -20.17 -27.06
N LEU A 180 12.80 -21.20 -26.29
CA LEU A 180 12.83 -21.22 -24.82
C LEU A 180 14.02 -22.04 -24.32
N ARG A 181 14.48 -21.78 -23.10
CA ARG A 181 15.54 -22.59 -22.49
C ARG A 181 14.98 -23.96 -22.15
N LYS A 182 15.61 -25.02 -22.67
CA LYS A 182 15.18 -26.40 -22.45
C LYS A 182 15.37 -26.77 -20.98
N ARG A 183 14.29 -27.25 -20.37
CA ARG A 183 14.22 -27.66 -18.97
C ARG A 183 13.70 -29.09 -18.89
N THR A 184 14.36 -29.92 -18.09
CA THR A 184 13.93 -31.31 -17.85
C THR A 184 13.38 -31.43 -16.44
N PHE A 185 12.15 -31.93 -16.33
CA PHE A 185 11.45 -32.13 -15.07
C PHE A 185 11.90 -33.43 -14.40
N THR A 186 12.34 -33.33 -13.15
CA THR A 186 12.61 -34.50 -12.30
C THR A 186 11.56 -34.50 -11.18
N PRO A 187 10.68 -35.53 -11.09
CA PRO A 187 9.64 -35.59 -10.07
C PRO A 187 10.24 -35.68 -8.67
N ALA A 188 9.46 -35.25 -7.66
CA ALA A 188 9.87 -35.34 -6.26
C ALA A 188 10.13 -36.81 -5.85
N THR A 189 11.20 -37.04 -5.09
CA THR A 189 11.56 -38.39 -4.67
C THR A 189 10.65 -38.87 -3.53
N VAL A 190 10.52 -40.19 -3.38
CA VAL A 190 9.73 -40.78 -2.27
C VAL A 190 10.31 -40.37 -0.90
N GLU A 191 11.63 -40.15 -0.82
CA GLU A 191 12.29 -39.66 0.39
C GLU A 191 11.89 -38.22 0.72
N GLU A 192 11.82 -37.32 -0.28
CA GLU A 192 11.33 -35.95 -0.10
C GLU A 192 9.88 -35.95 0.40
N VAL A 193 9.00 -36.76 -0.20
CA VAL A 193 7.59 -36.87 0.21
C VAL A 193 7.46 -37.36 1.66
N ASN A 194 8.24 -38.38 2.04
CA ASN A 194 8.25 -38.90 3.41
C ASN A 194 8.87 -37.93 4.42
N ALA A 195 9.86 -37.12 4.02
CA ALA A 195 10.41 -36.07 4.86
C ALA A 195 9.36 -34.99 5.16
N VAL A 196 8.63 -34.55 4.13
CA VAL A 196 7.52 -33.59 4.27
C VAL A 196 6.42 -34.12 5.18
N SER A 197 5.99 -35.37 5.00
CA SER A 197 4.97 -35.99 5.87
C SER A 197 5.37 -35.96 7.34
N ARG A 198 6.64 -36.28 7.65
CA ARG A 198 7.15 -36.25 9.04
C ARG A 198 7.15 -34.85 9.65
N VAL A 199 7.53 -33.84 8.87
CA VAL A 199 7.53 -32.45 9.34
C VAL A 199 6.11 -31.96 9.60
N LEU A 200 5.16 -32.27 8.71
CA LEU A 200 3.76 -31.95 8.89
C LEU A 200 3.14 -32.63 10.11
N GLU A 201 3.41 -33.92 10.31
CA GLU A 201 2.96 -34.65 11.51
C GLU A 201 3.55 -34.07 12.80
N THR A 202 4.81 -33.65 12.77
CA THR A 202 5.48 -33.07 13.94
C THR A 202 4.91 -31.70 14.28
N ALA A 203 4.68 -30.85 13.26
CA ALA A 203 4.03 -29.56 13.44
C ALA A 203 2.63 -29.76 14.06
N LEU A 204 1.77 -30.53 13.41
CA LEU A 204 0.38 -30.73 13.85
C LEU A 204 0.22 -31.37 15.24
N LYS A 205 1.18 -32.17 15.69
CA LYS A 205 1.21 -32.71 17.06
C LYS A 205 1.47 -31.64 18.12
N ALA A 206 2.13 -30.53 17.78
CA ALA A 206 2.29 -29.40 18.68
C ALA A 206 0.96 -28.67 18.89
N GLU A 207 0.09 -28.60 17.87
CA GLU A 207 -1.21 -27.94 17.96
C GLU A 207 -2.36 -28.83 18.50
N SER A 208 -2.31 -30.15 18.29
CA SER A 208 -3.39 -31.07 18.70
C SER A 208 -3.01 -31.87 19.96
N LYS A 209 -3.69 -31.58 21.08
CA LYS A 209 -3.43 -32.27 22.37
C LYS A 209 -3.97 -33.71 22.41
N GLU A 210 -5.07 -34.04 21.71
CA GLU A 210 -5.73 -35.36 21.79
C GLU A 210 -6.47 -35.82 20.50
N GLY A 211 -6.53 -34.99 19.44
CA GLY A 211 -7.31 -35.27 18.23
C GLY A 211 -6.60 -36.12 17.18
N SER A 212 -7.36 -36.77 16.28
CA SER A 212 -6.80 -37.57 15.18
C SER A 212 -6.24 -36.67 14.06
N ILE A 213 -5.00 -36.95 13.65
CA ILE A 213 -4.29 -36.19 12.62
C ILE A 213 -4.23 -37.04 11.35
N SER A 214 -4.66 -36.47 10.22
CA SER A 214 -4.53 -37.12 8.91
C SER A 214 -3.76 -36.21 7.95
N VAL A 215 -2.58 -36.66 7.53
CA VAL A 215 -1.73 -35.95 6.56
C VAL A 215 -1.70 -36.73 5.25
N SER A 216 -1.92 -36.05 4.13
CA SER A 216 -1.75 -36.61 2.80
C SER A 216 -0.79 -35.74 1.99
N VAL A 217 0.29 -36.33 1.50
CA VAL A 217 1.29 -35.66 0.67
C VAL A 217 1.31 -36.32 -0.70
N GLN A 218 1.11 -35.55 -1.76
CA GLN A 218 1.14 -36.06 -3.13
C GLN A 218 2.15 -35.31 -4.00
N PRO A 219 2.99 -36.02 -4.79
CA PRO A 219 3.83 -35.38 -5.77
C PRO A 219 2.99 -34.96 -6.98
N ILE A 220 2.95 -33.67 -7.29
CA ILE A 220 2.24 -33.12 -8.46
C ILE A 220 3.20 -32.18 -9.18
N GLN A 221 3.22 -32.24 -10.51
CA GLN A 221 3.95 -31.28 -11.32
C GLN A 221 3.18 -29.96 -11.37
N PHE A 222 3.77 -28.88 -10.84
CA PHE A 222 3.11 -27.58 -10.88
C PHE A 222 3.23 -26.96 -12.27
N PHE A 223 2.17 -26.24 -12.67
CA PHE A 223 2.19 -25.49 -13.91
C PHE A 223 2.98 -24.19 -13.72
N ARG A 224 4.20 -24.14 -14.26
CA ARG A 224 5.16 -23.01 -14.10
C ARG A 224 5.41 -22.23 -15.39
N GLN A 225 4.48 -22.30 -16.36
CA GLN A 225 4.68 -21.71 -17.68
C GLN A 225 4.98 -20.20 -17.62
N ASP A 226 4.17 -19.45 -16.85
CA ASP A 226 4.35 -18.00 -16.70
C ASP A 226 5.69 -17.64 -16.06
N GLN A 227 6.10 -18.40 -15.03
CA GLN A 227 7.40 -18.23 -14.40
C GLN A 227 8.53 -18.43 -15.40
N PHE A 228 8.46 -19.49 -16.22
CA PHE A 228 9.47 -19.78 -17.22
C PHE A 228 9.55 -18.72 -18.32
N GLU A 229 8.42 -18.18 -18.75
CA GLU A 229 8.34 -17.10 -19.73
C GLU A 229 8.97 -15.81 -19.21
N GLN A 230 8.75 -15.46 -17.94
CA GLN A 230 9.37 -14.30 -17.31
C GLN A 230 10.89 -14.45 -17.19
N GLU A 231 11.36 -15.60 -16.71
CA GLU A 231 12.80 -15.87 -16.60
C GLU A 231 13.49 -15.87 -17.99
N ASP A 232 12.84 -16.44 -19.01
CA ASP A 232 13.37 -16.51 -20.38
C ASP A 232 13.31 -15.14 -21.08
N LYS A 233 12.32 -14.31 -20.77
CA LYS A 233 12.25 -12.91 -21.20
C LYS A 233 13.41 -12.11 -20.60
N ALA A 234 13.63 -12.19 -19.28
CA ALA A 234 14.72 -11.50 -18.61
C ALA A 234 16.09 -11.90 -19.18
N TYR A 235 16.31 -13.21 -19.41
CA TYR A 235 17.54 -13.70 -20.06
C TYR A 235 17.72 -13.14 -21.48
N ARG A 236 16.65 -13.10 -22.29
CA ARG A 236 16.69 -12.52 -23.64
C ARG A 236 16.99 -11.02 -23.60
N ASP A 237 16.38 -10.29 -22.68
CA ASP A 237 16.59 -8.85 -22.54
C ASP A 237 18.03 -8.55 -22.11
N GLN A 238 18.60 -9.33 -21.19
CA GLN A 238 20.02 -9.23 -20.83
C GLN A 238 20.92 -9.47 -22.04
N LYS A 239 20.65 -10.51 -22.85
CA LYS A 239 21.43 -10.78 -24.07
C LYS A 239 21.24 -9.73 -25.16
N ARG A 240 20.06 -9.10 -25.25
CA ARG A 240 19.82 -7.95 -26.14
C ARG A 240 20.65 -6.75 -25.74
N ILE A 241 20.71 -6.43 -24.45
CA ILE A 241 21.51 -5.33 -23.93
C ILE A 241 23.01 -5.57 -24.20
N GLU A 242 23.51 -6.77 -23.91
CA GLU A 242 24.91 -7.14 -24.19
C GLU A 242 25.27 -6.96 -25.68
N ASN A 243 24.41 -7.46 -26.57
CA ASN A 243 24.59 -7.30 -28.01
C ASN A 243 24.45 -5.84 -28.47
N LEU A 244 23.52 -5.08 -27.90
CA LEU A 244 23.31 -3.67 -28.22
C LEU A 244 24.54 -2.84 -27.84
N VAL A 245 25.12 -3.09 -26.66
CA VAL A 245 26.37 -2.44 -26.23
C VAL A 245 27.51 -2.77 -27.19
N LEU A 246 27.63 -4.03 -27.61
CA LEU A 246 28.64 -4.44 -28.58
C LEU A 246 28.46 -3.72 -29.92
N TRP A 247 27.24 -3.68 -30.48
CA TRP A 247 26.97 -2.96 -31.73
C TRP A 247 27.15 -1.45 -31.61
N ALA A 248 26.75 -0.85 -30.49
CA ALA A 248 26.98 0.56 -30.22
C ALA A 248 28.47 0.89 -30.16
N SER A 249 29.29 0.02 -29.54
CA SER A 249 30.74 0.20 -29.50
C SER A 249 31.39 0.11 -30.89
N VAL A 250 30.94 -0.81 -31.74
CA VAL A 250 31.36 -0.91 -33.14
C VAL A 250 30.95 0.33 -33.93
N GLY A 251 29.70 0.78 -33.77
CA GLY A 251 29.18 1.99 -34.40
C GLY A 251 29.95 3.25 -34.01
N LEU A 252 30.29 3.40 -32.73
CA LEU A 252 31.12 4.49 -32.23
C LEU A 252 32.52 4.47 -32.86
N GLY A 253 33.13 3.27 -33.00
CA GLY A 253 34.42 3.12 -33.68
C GLY A 253 34.37 3.58 -35.14
N ILE A 254 33.31 3.20 -35.88
CA ILE A 254 33.11 3.63 -37.28
C ILE A 254 32.91 5.15 -37.35
N PHE A 255 32.14 5.73 -36.43
CA PHE A 255 31.90 7.18 -36.39
C PHE A 255 33.19 7.97 -36.12
N ILE A 256 34.02 7.52 -35.19
CA ILE A 256 35.32 8.14 -34.89
C ILE A 256 36.22 8.07 -36.14
N LEU A 257 36.29 6.92 -36.82
CA LEU A 257 37.05 6.77 -38.04
C LEU A 257 36.57 7.74 -39.14
N PHE A 258 35.26 7.84 -39.32
CA PHE A 258 34.65 8.78 -40.27
C PHE A 258 35.00 10.23 -39.94
N PHE A 259 34.95 10.61 -38.66
CA PHE A 259 35.31 11.95 -38.21
C PHE A 259 36.77 12.30 -38.55
N PHE A 260 37.71 11.38 -38.35
CA PHE A 260 39.11 11.60 -38.72
C PHE A 260 39.30 11.74 -40.23
N ILE A 261 38.60 10.93 -41.04
CA ILE A 261 38.64 11.02 -42.51
C ILE A 261 38.05 12.35 -42.99
N ALA A 262 36.89 12.75 -42.47
CA ALA A 262 36.25 14.02 -42.82
C ALA A 262 37.13 15.20 -42.43
N ARG A 263 37.76 15.16 -41.24
CA ARG A 263 38.70 16.19 -40.79
C ARG A 263 39.95 16.27 -41.67
N TYR A 264 40.45 15.13 -42.14
CA TYR A 264 41.56 15.07 -43.08
C TYR A 264 41.19 15.72 -44.43
N LEU A 265 40.04 15.36 -45.01
CA LEU A 265 39.54 15.93 -46.26
C LEU A 265 39.25 17.43 -46.15
N ALA A 266 38.68 17.89 -45.04
CA ALA A 266 38.42 19.30 -44.79
C ALA A 266 39.71 20.13 -44.76
N ARG A 267 40.75 19.65 -44.06
CA ARG A 267 42.07 20.30 -44.06
C ARG A 267 42.69 20.36 -45.46
N GLU A 268 42.53 19.31 -46.24
CA GLU A 268 43.05 19.27 -47.61
C GLU A 268 42.26 20.15 -48.59
N ALA A 269 40.96 20.34 -48.34
CA ALA A 269 40.10 21.28 -49.06
C ALA A 269 40.45 22.73 -48.72
N GLU A 270 40.64 23.07 -47.44
CA GLU A 270 41.11 24.40 -47.02
C GLU A 270 42.43 24.77 -47.68
N ARG A 271 43.37 23.83 -47.76
CA ARG A 271 44.68 24.07 -48.42
C ARG A 271 44.52 24.42 -49.91
N ARG A 272 43.58 23.77 -50.61
CA ARG A 272 43.27 24.06 -52.02
C ARG A 272 42.53 25.38 -52.20
N ASN A 273 41.63 25.71 -51.29
CA ASN A 273 40.84 26.94 -51.35
C ASN A 273 41.70 28.18 -51.07
N ARG A 274 42.68 28.10 -50.15
CA ARG A 274 43.64 29.19 -49.90
C ARG A 274 44.44 29.56 -51.15
N LEU A 275 44.94 28.57 -51.88
CA LEU A 275 45.69 28.78 -53.13
C LEU A 275 44.82 29.41 -54.23
N ARG A 276 43.57 28.96 -54.39
CA ARG A 276 42.63 29.56 -55.36
C ARG A 276 42.26 31.00 -55.02
N GLN A 277 42.09 31.30 -53.73
CA GLN A 277 41.80 32.67 -53.28
C GLN A 277 42.98 33.61 -53.50
N GLU A 278 44.20 33.14 -53.27
CA GLU A 278 45.42 33.91 -53.57
C GLU A 278 45.57 34.17 -55.08
N GLU A 279 45.26 33.19 -55.93
CA GLU A 279 45.28 33.35 -57.39
C GLU A 279 44.25 34.37 -57.88
N LEU A 280 43.01 34.30 -57.38
CA LEU A 280 41.95 35.25 -57.71
C LEU A 280 42.27 36.66 -57.20
N ALA A 281 42.85 36.79 -56.00
CA ALA A 281 43.26 38.08 -55.45
C ALA A 281 44.38 38.73 -56.26
N ARG A 282 45.37 37.94 -56.73
CA ARG A 282 46.42 38.45 -57.64
C ARG A 282 45.85 38.90 -58.98
N GLN A 283 44.88 38.17 -59.54
CA GLN A 283 44.20 38.57 -60.77
C GLN A 283 43.41 39.87 -60.59
N ALA A 284 42.68 40.02 -59.48
CA ALA A 284 41.95 41.25 -59.15
C ALA A 284 42.91 42.44 -58.97
N GLN A 285 44.05 42.25 -58.30
CA GLN A 285 45.05 43.32 -58.14
C GLN A 285 45.67 43.75 -59.48
N LEU A 286 45.94 42.81 -60.39
CA LEU A 286 46.44 43.13 -61.73
C LEU A 286 45.40 43.90 -62.56
N GLN A 287 44.12 43.50 -62.47
CA GLN A 287 43.03 44.22 -63.12
C GLN A 287 42.85 45.63 -62.54
N GLN A 288 42.94 45.78 -61.22
CA GLN A 288 42.83 47.08 -60.56
C GLN A 288 44.01 48.00 -60.94
N GLN A 289 45.24 47.46 -61.04
CA GLN A 289 46.39 48.21 -61.54
C GLN A 289 46.23 48.61 -63.01
N GLN A 290 45.66 47.76 -63.86
CA GLN A 290 45.37 48.10 -65.24
C GLN A 290 44.32 49.20 -65.36
N ALA A 291 43.23 49.13 -64.59
CA ALA A 291 42.18 50.14 -64.56
C ALA A 291 42.69 51.51 -64.05
N ILE A 292 43.57 51.53 -63.04
CA ILE A 292 44.20 52.77 -62.54
C ILE A 292 45.13 53.39 -63.58
N MET A 293 45.91 52.57 -64.31
CA MET A 293 46.79 53.06 -65.38
C MET A 293 46.01 53.59 -66.58
N GLU A 294 44.88 52.95 -66.91
CA GLU A 294 43.97 53.38 -67.97
C GLU A 294 43.26 54.69 -67.60
N ALA A 295 42.77 54.82 -66.36
CA ALA A 295 42.21 56.07 -65.81
C ALA A 295 43.24 57.21 -65.80
N ARG A 296 44.52 56.91 -65.47
CA ARG A 296 45.61 57.89 -65.47
C ARG A 296 45.97 58.38 -66.87
N ASN A 297 45.87 57.53 -67.88
CA ASN A 297 46.13 57.90 -69.28
C ASN A 297 44.97 58.69 -69.93
N MET A 298 43.76 58.63 -69.37
CA MET A 298 42.59 59.39 -69.85
C MET A 298 42.46 60.79 -69.25
N GLY A 299 43.38 61.23 -68.39
CA GLY A 299 43.46 62.63 -67.93
C GLY A 299 42.32 63.05 -66.99
N PHE A 300 42.03 62.22 -65.98
CA PHE A 300 41.10 62.57 -64.90
C PHE A 300 41.88 62.85 -63.61
N ASP A 301 42.20 64.11 -63.36
CA ASP A 301 42.83 64.58 -62.11
C ASP A 301 41.82 64.95 -61.02
N ASP A 302 40.53 64.65 -61.20
CA ASP A 302 39.53 64.97 -60.18
C ASP A 302 38.38 63.97 -60.20
N ILE A 303 38.53 62.86 -59.47
CA ILE A 303 37.42 61.97 -59.11
C ILE A 303 37.60 61.47 -57.66
N MET A 304 37.76 62.39 -56.72
CA MET A 304 37.37 62.16 -55.33
C MET A 304 35.86 62.43 -55.19
N SER A 305 35.01 61.61 -55.82
CA SER A 305 33.57 61.62 -55.51
C SER A 305 32.77 60.37 -55.93
N LEU A 306 33.43 59.29 -56.40
CA LEU A 306 32.75 58.03 -56.71
C LEU A 306 33.12 56.88 -55.75
N GLU A 307 34.26 56.99 -55.05
CA GLU A 307 34.70 56.01 -54.06
C GLU A 307 33.87 56.08 -52.74
N GLU A 308 33.35 57.27 -52.40
CA GLU A 308 32.46 57.45 -51.23
C GLU A 308 31.03 56.91 -51.46
N ARG A 309 30.61 56.71 -52.72
CA ARG A 309 29.29 56.14 -53.03
C ARG A 309 29.30 54.62 -53.04
N GLU A 310 30.29 53.97 -53.64
CA GLU A 310 30.38 52.50 -53.61
C GLU A 310 30.70 51.95 -52.22
N SER A 311 31.49 52.68 -51.41
CA SER A 311 31.77 52.27 -50.02
C SER A 311 30.56 52.42 -49.09
N SER A 312 29.61 53.29 -49.44
CA SER A 312 28.33 53.42 -48.73
C SER A 312 27.39 52.27 -49.08
N GLU A 313 27.29 51.89 -50.35
CA GLU A 313 26.49 50.74 -50.79
C GLU A 313 27.08 49.41 -50.30
N LEU A 314 28.40 49.25 -50.27
CA LEU A 314 29.06 48.08 -49.69
C LEU A 314 28.93 48.02 -48.16
N ARG A 315 28.88 49.18 -47.48
CA ARG A 315 28.56 49.25 -46.05
C ARG A 315 27.10 48.90 -45.80
N GLU A 316 26.19 49.37 -46.64
CA GLU A 316 24.76 49.08 -46.53
C GLU A 316 24.47 47.61 -46.85
N TYR A 317 25.18 47.03 -47.81
CA TYR A 317 25.16 45.59 -48.12
C TYR A 317 25.82 44.73 -47.03
N ALA A 318 26.92 45.19 -46.41
CA ALA A 318 27.52 44.52 -45.26
C ALA A 318 26.62 44.59 -44.01
N ILE A 319 25.89 45.70 -43.85
CA ILE A 319 24.89 45.86 -42.79
C ILE A 319 23.66 45.00 -43.07
N SER A 320 23.21 44.86 -44.33
CA SER A 320 22.10 43.96 -44.67
C SER A 320 22.47 42.49 -44.52
N LEU A 321 23.71 42.11 -44.88
CA LEU A 321 24.23 40.76 -44.67
C LEU A 321 24.42 40.44 -43.17
N ALA A 322 24.69 41.44 -42.34
CA ALA A 322 24.72 41.31 -40.88
C ALA A 322 23.30 41.25 -40.26
N LYS A 323 22.27 41.74 -40.97
CA LYS A 323 20.86 41.73 -40.54
C LYS A 323 20.08 40.51 -41.02
N GLU A 324 20.65 39.73 -41.94
CA GLU A 324 20.14 38.44 -42.42
C GLU A 324 20.70 37.23 -41.64
N GLN A 325 21.38 37.44 -40.51
CA GLN A 325 21.50 36.35 -39.55
C GLN A 325 20.11 36.09 -38.96
N PRO A 326 19.58 34.86 -39.05
CA PRO A 326 18.28 34.54 -38.47
C PRO A 326 18.35 34.88 -36.99
N ASP A 327 17.29 35.46 -36.43
CA ASP A 327 17.14 35.78 -35.01
C ASP A 327 17.86 34.72 -34.16
N GLU A 328 19.09 35.03 -33.73
CA GLU A 328 19.79 34.23 -32.75
C GLU A 328 18.98 34.42 -31.48
N THR A 329 18.21 33.39 -31.13
CA THR A 329 17.66 33.21 -29.79
C THR A 329 18.71 33.67 -28.78
N ARG A 330 18.33 34.60 -27.90
CA ARG A 330 19.28 35.16 -26.92
C ARG A 330 19.93 33.98 -26.20
N PRO A 331 21.28 33.92 -26.13
CA PRO A 331 21.95 32.85 -25.42
C PRO A 331 21.36 32.71 -24.01
N PHE A 332 21.08 31.49 -23.61
CA PHE A 332 20.47 31.11 -22.33
C PHE A 332 18.97 31.46 -22.16
N GLU A 333 18.21 31.64 -23.24
CA GLU A 333 16.76 31.91 -23.14
C GLU A 333 16.00 30.84 -22.35
N PHE A 334 16.35 29.56 -22.51
CA PHE A 334 15.70 28.45 -21.81
C PHE A 334 15.86 28.53 -20.29
N ILE A 335 16.98 29.06 -19.80
CA ILE A 335 17.28 29.17 -18.37
C ILE A 335 16.34 30.17 -17.70
N ASN A 336 15.90 31.21 -18.42
CA ASN A 336 14.92 32.15 -17.90
C ASN A 336 13.54 31.52 -17.71
N ARG A 337 13.27 30.33 -18.26
CA ARG A 337 12.02 29.57 -18.03
C ARG A 337 12.16 28.49 -16.95
N THR A 338 13.38 28.22 -16.49
CA THR A 338 13.67 27.21 -15.45
C THR A 338 13.61 27.81 -14.05
N ASP A 339 13.26 26.97 -13.06
CA ASP A 339 13.28 27.33 -11.63
C ASP A 339 14.73 27.65 -11.17
N PRO A 340 14.97 28.80 -10.49
CA PRO A 340 16.26 29.17 -9.90
C PRO A 340 16.91 28.08 -9.04
N ALA A 341 16.14 27.30 -8.30
CA ALA A 341 16.67 26.23 -7.45
C ALA A 341 17.29 25.08 -8.27
N HIS A 342 16.70 24.76 -9.42
CA HIS A 342 17.24 23.71 -10.31
C HIS A 342 18.54 24.17 -10.97
N ILE A 343 18.61 25.45 -11.34
CA ILE A 343 19.82 26.05 -11.89
C ILE A 343 20.94 26.04 -10.84
N LEU A 344 20.63 26.44 -9.60
CA LEU A 344 21.57 26.45 -8.48
C LEU A 344 22.19 25.07 -8.23
N ASN A 345 21.37 24.01 -8.15
CA ASN A 345 21.84 22.64 -7.93
C ASN A 345 22.88 22.21 -8.96
N PHE A 346 22.75 22.71 -10.18
CA PHE A 346 23.63 22.38 -11.28
C PHE A 346 24.95 23.16 -11.24
N ILE A 347 24.88 24.46 -10.96
CA ILE A 347 26.03 25.34 -11.10
C ILE A 347 26.84 25.48 -9.82
N GLN A 348 26.32 25.08 -8.66
CA GLN A 348 26.99 25.24 -7.36
C GLN A 348 28.36 24.53 -7.25
N GLN A 349 28.58 23.47 -8.04
CA GLN A 349 29.85 22.74 -8.09
C GLN A 349 30.76 23.16 -9.26
N GLU A 350 30.32 24.11 -10.09
CA GLU A 350 31.07 24.59 -11.24
C GLU A 350 32.09 25.67 -10.84
N HIS A 351 33.06 25.92 -11.71
CA HIS A 351 34.09 26.94 -11.45
C HIS A 351 33.46 28.35 -11.34
N PRO A 352 33.94 29.24 -10.43
CA PRO A 352 33.36 30.59 -10.25
C PRO A 352 33.24 31.44 -11.53
N GLN A 353 34.14 31.24 -12.49
CA GLN A 353 34.07 31.88 -13.82
C GLN A 353 32.85 31.44 -14.63
N THR A 354 32.51 30.14 -14.58
CA THR A 354 31.36 29.57 -15.27
C THR A 354 30.06 30.05 -14.60
N ILE A 355 30.02 30.05 -13.27
CA ILE A 355 28.91 30.61 -12.50
C ILE A 355 28.70 32.09 -12.85
N SER A 356 29.77 32.89 -12.89
CA SER A 356 29.67 34.31 -13.25
C SER A 356 29.16 34.53 -14.67
N LEU A 357 29.53 33.67 -15.62
CA LEU A 357 29.05 33.75 -16.99
C LEU A 357 27.56 33.44 -17.05
N ILE A 358 27.09 32.38 -16.38
CA ILE A 358 25.66 32.00 -16.37
C ILE A 358 24.82 33.08 -15.69
N LEU A 359 25.25 33.57 -14.52
CA LEU A 359 24.53 34.62 -13.79
C LEU A 359 24.43 35.95 -14.56
N ALA A 360 25.40 36.27 -15.41
CA ALA A 360 25.38 37.49 -16.21
C ALA A 360 24.32 37.48 -17.34
N TYR A 361 23.82 36.30 -17.73
CA TYR A 361 22.78 36.13 -18.75
C TYR A 361 21.38 35.82 -18.16
N LEU A 362 21.28 35.71 -16.83
CA LEU A 362 20.02 35.51 -16.12
C LEU A 362 19.30 36.83 -15.83
N GLU A 363 17.97 36.76 -15.66
CA GLU A 363 17.21 37.87 -15.09
C GLU A 363 17.72 38.25 -13.68
N PRO A 364 17.88 39.55 -13.37
CA PRO A 364 18.48 40.00 -12.10
C PRO A 364 17.84 39.41 -10.84
N ALA A 365 16.53 39.17 -10.85
CA ALA A 365 15.82 38.55 -9.74
C ALA A 365 16.29 37.11 -9.52
N LYS A 366 16.36 36.28 -10.57
CA LYS A 366 16.84 34.90 -10.50
C LYS A 366 18.33 34.84 -10.13
N ALA A 367 19.14 35.72 -10.73
CA ALA A 367 20.55 35.80 -10.43
C ALA A 367 20.81 36.18 -8.96
N SER A 368 20.00 37.08 -8.38
CA SER A 368 20.11 37.45 -6.97
C SER A 368 19.80 36.29 -6.02
N TYR A 369 18.76 35.52 -6.29
CA TYR A 369 18.39 34.33 -5.52
C TYR A 369 19.49 33.26 -5.56
N ILE A 370 20.00 32.97 -6.75
CA ILE A 370 21.07 31.97 -6.91
C ILE A 370 22.35 32.45 -6.21
N LEU A 371 22.69 33.75 -6.33
CA LEU A 371 23.87 34.30 -5.68
C LEU A 371 23.76 34.25 -4.14
N SER A 372 22.57 34.43 -3.56
CA SER A 372 22.39 34.35 -2.09
C SER A 372 22.53 32.94 -1.53
N GLU A 373 22.20 31.93 -2.31
CA GLU A 373 22.26 30.52 -1.88
C GLU A 373 23.64 29.87 -2.09
N LEU A 374 24.57 30.51 -2.80
CA LEU A 374 25.94 30.00 -2.94
C LEU A 374 26.75 30.15 -1.64
N PRO A 375 27.78 29.33 -1.39
CA PRO A 375 28.68 29.51 -0.25
C PRO A 375 29.36 30.89 -0.25
N HIS A 376 29.46 31.54 0.91
CA HIS A 376 29.99 32.92 1.06
C HIS A 376 31.37 33.16 0.41
N GLU A 377 32.25 32.15 0.41
CA GLU A 377 33.57 32.21 -0.22
C GLU A 377 33.48 32.37 -1.74
N ILE A 378 32.49 31.72 -2.36
CA ILE A 378 32.25 31.74 -3.81
C ILE A 378 31.45 32.98 -4.22
N GLN A 379 30.50 33.43 -3.39
CA GLN A 379 29.67 34.61 -3.66
C GLN A 379 30.51 35.85 -4.02
N THR A 380 31.54 36.11 -3.21
CA THR A 380 32.41 37.28 -3.39
C THR A 380 33.24 37.20 -4.67
N ASP A 381 33.76 36.01 -5.00
CA ASP A 381 34.56 35.81 -6.22
C ASP A 381 33.68 35.89 -7.48
N VAL A 382 32.49 35.31 -7.44
CA VAL A 382 31.51 35.37 -8.54
C VAL A 382 31.05 36.81 -8.78
N ALA A 383 30.68 37.56 -7.74
CA ALA A 383 30.27 38.96 -7.87
C ALA A 383 31.39 39.84 -8.45
N LYS A 384 32.64 39.64 -7.99
CA LYS A 384 33.81 40.35 -8.53
C LYS A 384 34.05 40.01 -10.00
N ARG A 385 33.88 38.75 -10.41
CA ARG A 385 34.05 38.32 -11.80
C ARG A 385 32.98 38.90 -12.70
N ILE A 386 31.72 38.92 -12.29
CA ILE A 386 30.63 39.58 -13.04
C ILE A 386 30.95 41.07 -13.25
N ALA A 387 31.42 41.75 -12.20
CA ALA A 387 31.76 43.17 -12.27
C ALA A 387 32.96 43.49 -13.18
N LEU A 388 33.90 42.56 -13.30
CA LEU A 388 35.12 42.70 -14.11
C LEU A 388 35.05 41.95 -15.46
N MET A 389 33.90 41.37 -15.80
CA MET A 389 33.75 40.53 -16.98
C MET A 389 33.72 41.39 -18.25
N ASP A 390 34.69 41.16 -19.13
CA ASP A 390 34.72 41.73 -20.48
C ASP A 390 34.01 40.82 -21.50
N ARG A 391 34.06 41.18 -22.78
CA ARG A 391 33.45 40.41 -23.88
C ARG A 391 33.97 38.96 -23.89
N THR A 392 33.07 38.00 -23.68
CA THR A 392 33.36 36.57 -23.83
C THR A 392 33.15 36.15 -25.29
N SER A 393 33.99 35.25 -25.83
CA SER A 393 33.85 34.76 -27.20
C SER A 393 32.48 34.09 -27.41
N PRO A 394 31.73 34.42 -28.47
CA PRO A 394 30.44 33.79 -28.77
C PRO A 394 30.51 32.26 -28.85
N GLU A 395 31.64 31.71 -29.30
CA GLU A 395 31.84 30.25 -29.35
C GLU A 395 31.86 29.61 -27.96
N ILE A 396 32.44 30.31 -26.96
CA ILE A 396 32.49 29.83 -25.57
C ILE A 396 31.11 29.93 -24.94
N VAL A 397 30.37 31.01 -25.21
CA VAL A 397 28.99 31.19 -24.72
C VAL A 397 28.09 30.06 -25.24
N ARG A 398 28.12 29.77 -26.55
CA ARG A 398 27.33 28.69 -27.15
C ARG A 398 27.71 27.31 -26.64
N GLU A 399 29.00 27.06 -26.37
CA GLU A 399 29.44 25.77 -25.84
C GLU A 399 28.98 25.57 -24.39
N VAL A 400 29.06 26.61 -23.56
CA VAL A 400 28.55 26.57 -22.18
C VAL A 400 27.03 26.39 -22.18
N GLU A 401 26.32 27.12 -23.05
CA GLU A 401 24.88 26.99 -23.26
C GLU A 401 24.49 25.56 -23.63
N ARG A 402 25.13 24.98 -24.65
CA ARG A 402 24.89 23.61 -25.13
C ARG A 402 25.13 22.55 -24.06
N VAL A 403 26.19 22.72 -23.26
CA VAL A 403 26.52 21.80 -22.16
C VAL A 403 25.48 21.90 -21.04
N LEU A 404 25.07 23.11 -20.70
CA LEU A 404 24.07 23.38 -19.68
C LEU A 404 22.67 22.91 -20.11
N GLU A 405 22.29 23.14 -21.37
CA GLU A 405 21.05 22.65 -21.96
C GLU A 405 21.01 21.13 -21.97
N LYS A 406 22.10 20.44 -22.37
CA LYS A 406 22.16 18.98 -22.34
C LYS A 406 22.03 18.42 -20.91
N LYS A 407 22.65 19.08 -19.94
CA LYS A 407 22.63 18.70 -18.51
C LYS A 407 21.26 18.97 -17.87
N LEU A 408 20.58 20.04 -18.27
CA LEU A 408 19.20 20.33 -17.86
C LEU A 408 18.18 19.45 -18.60
N ALA A 409 18.44 19.07 -19.86
CA ALA A 409 17.62 18.14 -20.63
C ALA A 409 17.63 16.73 -20.05
N THR A 410 18.76 16.27 -19.49
CA THR A 410 18.78 14.99 -18.73
C THR A 410 17.88 15.00 -17.51
N LEU A 411 17.69 16.18 -16.89
CA LEU A 411 16.69 16.39 -15.84
C LEU A 411 15.30 16.71 -16.40
N SER A 412 15.18 17.16 -17.66
CA SER A 412 13.88 17.33 -18.33
C SER A 412 13.28 15.98 -18.79
N SER A 413 14.11 14.94 -18.94
CA SER A 413 13.64 13.54 -18.97
C SER A 413 13.32 12.97 -17.58
N GLU A 414 13.68 13.68 -16.51
CA GLU A 414 13.08 13.58 -15.18
C GLU A 414 12.05 14.71 -15.02
N ASP A 415 11.09 14.77 -15.95
CA ASP A 415 9.84 15.45 -15.70
C ASP A 415 9.25 14.87 -14.40
N TYR A 416 9.58 15.50 -13.26
CA TYR A 416 8.62 15.72 -12.18
C TYR A 416 7.57 16.73 -12.70
N THR A 417 6.96 16.46 -13.86
CA THR A 417 5.51 16.52 -13.85
C THR A 417 5.13 15.47 -12.82
N SER A 418 4.55 15.87 -11.69
CA SER A 418 4.00 14.95 -10.70
C SER A 418 2.97 14.03 -11.37
N ALA A 419 3.44 12.98 -12.04
CA ALA A 419 2.63 11.94 -12.64
C ALA A 419 2.11 10.99 -11.55
N GLY A 420 2.63 11.13 -10.32
CA GLY A 420 2.13 10.48 -9.11
C GLY A 420 1.90 11.49 -8.00
N GLY A 421 1.16 11.03 -6.99
CA GLY A 421 0.70 11.81 -5.85
C GLY A 421 -0.60 11.21 -5.34
N VAL A 422 -0.94 11.49 -4.08
CA VAL A 422 -2.20 11.03 -3.50
C VAL A 422 -3.39 11.53 -4.31
N ASP A 423 -3.33 12.76 -4.84
CA ASP A 423 -4.38 13.35 -5.67
C ASP A 423 -4.60 12.58 -6.99
N ASN A 424 -3.53 12.26 -7.73
CA ASN A 424 -3.63 11.47 -8.95
C ASN A 424 -4.17 10.05 -8.68
N VAL A 425 -3.73 9.43 -7.57
CA VAL A 425 -4.22 8.10 -7.17
C VAL A 425 -5.70 8.18 -6.81
N VAL A 426 -6.15 9.23 -6.11
CA VAL A 426 -7.57 9.46 -5.81
C VAL A 426 -8.39 9.64 -7.07
N GLU A 427 -7.91 10.43 -8.05
CA GLU A 427 -8.59 10.57 -9.34
C GLU A 427 -8.73 9.25 -10.08
N ILE A 428 -7.68 8.44 -10.13
CA ILE A 428 -7.69 7.10 -10.75
C ILE A 428 -8.65 6.17 -10.01
N ILE A 429 -8.57 6.13 -8.67
CA ILE A 429 -9.40 5.27 -7.83
C ILE A 429 -10.88 5.66 -7.93
N ASN A 430 -11.21 6.93 -8.14
CA ASN A 430 -12.59 7.37 -8.33
C ASN A 430 -13.19 6.96 -9.69
N LEU A 431 -12.36 6.59 -10.67
CA LEU A 431 -12.81 6.16 -12.00
C LEU A 431 -12.95 4.64 -12.13
N VAL A 432 -12.37 3.86 -11.22
CA VAL A 432 -12.52 2.41 -11.22
C VAL A 432 -13.85 1.99 -10.58
N ASP A 433 -14.25 0.73 -10.80
CA ASP A 433 -15.46 0.19 -10.18
C ASP A 433 -15.28 0.00 -8.66
N ARG A 434 -16.40 0.03 -7.93
CA ARG A 434 -16.43 -0.04 -6.46
C ARG A 434 -15.75 -1.29 -5.88
N GLN A 435 -15.77 -2.42 -6.60
CA GLN A 435 -15.13 -3.64 -6.13
C GLN A 435 -13.60 -3.52 -6.20
N THR A 436 -13.08 -2.95 -7.28
CA THR A 436 -11.66 -2.66 -7.46
C THR A 436 -11.19 -1.56 -6.50
N GLU A 437 -11.95 -0.47 -6.34
CA GLU A 437 -11.70 0.59 -5.36
C GLU A 437 -11.51 0.00 -3.95
N LYS A 438 -12.50 -0.77 -3.50
CA LYS A 438 -12.48 -1.37 -2.17
C LYS A 438 -11.29 -2.31 -1.98
N PHE A 439 -10.98 -3.14 -2.98
CA PHE A 439 -9.84 -4.05 -2.91
C PHE A 439 -8.50 -3.30 -2.82
N ILE A 440 -8.33 -2.23 -3.59
CA ILE A 440 -7.12 -1.39 -3.56
C ILE A 440 -6.97 -0.72 -2.19
N ILE A 441 -8.04 -0.13 -1.67
CA ILE A 441 -8.00 0.55 -0.36
C ILE A 441 -7.78 -0.44 0.78
N GLU A 442 -8.45 -1.61 0.80
CA GLU A 442 -8.22 -2.65 1.82
C GLU A 442 -6.78 -3.17 1.78
N SER A 443 -6.22 -3.37 0.58
CA SER A 443 -4.82 -3.79 0.43
C SER A 443 -3.85 -2.71 0.91
N LEU A 444 -4.15 -1.43 0.61
CA LEU A 444 -3.36 -0.30 1.09
C LEU A 444 -3.45 -0.15 2.62
N GLU A 445 -4.60 -0.41 3.24
CA GLU A 445 -4.72 -0.40 4.71
C GLU A 445 -3.88 -1.49 5.39
N GLU A 446 -3.69 -2.63 4.73
CA GLU A 446 -2.85 -3.72 5.23
C GLU A 446 -1.35 -3.41 5.08
N GLU A 447 -0.95 -2.75 3.99
CA GLU A 447 0.46 -2.44 3.70
C GLU A 447 0.93 -1.11 4.32
N ASP A 448 0.15 -0.04 4.18
CA ASP A 448 0.44 1.32 4.66
C ASP A 448 -0.84 2.03 5.12
N PRO A 449 -1.20 1.91 6.41
CA PRO A 449 -2.43 2.49 6.94
C PRO A 449 -2.43 4.02 6.93
N GLU A 450 -1.27 4.68 6.95
CA GLU A 450 -1.17 6.14 6.94
C GLU A 450 -1.48 6.70 5.56
N LEU A 451 -0.94 6.07 4.50
CA LEU A 451 -1.24 6.40 3.11
C LEU A 451 -2.71 6.09 2.76
N ALA A 452 -3.25 4.97 3.23
CA ALA A 452 -4.64 4.61 3.00
C ALA A 452 -5.61 5.63 3.62
N GLU A 453 -5.33 6.10 4.85
CA GLU A 453 -6.07 7.19 5.48
C GLU A 453 -5.93 8.51 4.71
N GLU A 454 -4.74 8.81 4.20
CA GLU A 454 -4.49 10.02 3.42
C GLU A 454 -5.26 10.02 2.09
N ILE A 455 -5.34 8.87 1.40
CA ILE A 455 -6.16 8.69 0.20
C ILE A 455 -7.64 8.83 0.55
N LYS A 456 -8.12 8.13 1.60
CA LYS A 456 -9.53 8.17 2.03
C LYS A 456 -10.00 9.59 2.35
N LYS A 457 -9.19 10.39 3.03
CA LYS A 457 -9.51 11.80 3.36
C LYS A 457 -9.68 12.69 2.13
N ARG A 458 -9.03 12.35 1.03
CA ARG A 458 -9.11 13.11 -0.23
C ARG A 458 -10.20 12.59 -1.17
N MET A 459 -10.70 11.38 -0.95
CA MET A 459 -11.87 10.86 -1.64
C MET A 459 -13.13 11.59 -1.19
N PHE A 460 -14.02 11.89 -2.14
CA PHE A 460 -15.32 12.50 -1.84
C PHE A 460 -16.38 11.42 -2.03
N VAL A 461 -17.04 11.03 -0.96
CA VAL A 461 -18.09 10.01 -0.94
C VAL A 461 -19.44 10.68 -1.09
N PHE A 462 -20.44 9.97 -1.61
CA PHE A 462 -21.78 10.52 -1.78
C PHE A 462 -22.39 11.08 -0.47
N GLU A 463 -22.05 10.50 0.68
CA GLU A 463 -22.51 10.96 2.00
C GLU A 463 -21.95 12.33 2.39
N ASP A 464 -20.79 12.72 1.84
CA ASP A 464 -20.14 14.02 2.09
C ASP A 464 -20.92 15.20 1.48
N ILE A 465 -21.97 14.93 0.70
CA ILE A 465 -22.89 15.96 0.18
C ILE A 465 -23.52 16.83 1.28
N VAL A 466 -23.59 16.32 2.51
CA VAL A 466 -24.06 17.07 3.68
C VAL A 466 -23.13 18.26 3.99
N MET A 467 -21.82 18.11 3.75
CA MET A 467 -20.80 19.13 3.98
C MET A 467 -20.84 20.26 2.94
N LEU A 468 -21.46 20.03 1.78
CA LEU A 468 -21.57 21.06 0.74
C LEU A 468 -22.53 22.18 1.15
N GLU A 469 -22.23 23.41 0.73
CA GLU A 469 -23.15 24.52 0.89
C GLU A 469 -24.47 24.29 0.13
N ASP A 470 -25.56 24.85 0.64
CA ASP A 470 -26.89 24.70 0.03
C ASP A 470 -26.93 25.19 -1.44
N LYS A 471 -26.16 26.23 -1.79
CA LYS A 471 -26.01 26.69 -3.17
C LYS A 471 -25.33 25.67 -4.08
N ALA A 472 -24.31 24.97 -3.58
CA ALA A 472 -23.62 23.92 -4.32
C ALA A 472 -24.55 22.73 -4.57
N VAL A 473 -25.27 22.28 -3.54
CA VAL A 473 -26.27 21.21 -3.67
C VAL A 473 -27.34 21.57 -4.71
N GLN A 474 -27.83 22.81 -4.73
CA GLN A 474 -28.79 23.26 -5.74
C GLN A 474 -28.25 23.26 -7.17
N LYS A 475 -26.94 23.44 -7.37
CA LYS A 475 -26.31 23.33 -8.70
C LYS A 475 -26.23 21.86 -9.14
N VAL A 476 -25.77 20.98 -8.25
CA VAL A 476 -25.71 19.53 -8.50
C VAL A 476 -27.09 19.00 -8.90
N LEU A 477 -28.14 19.39 -8.16
CA LEU A 477 -29.51 18.97 -8.42
C LEU A 477 -30.09 19.43 -9.77
N ARG A 478 -29.46 20.38 -10.47
CA ARG A 478 -29.87 20.79 -11.83
C ARG A 478 -29.24 19.91 -12.92
N GLU A 479 -28.08 19.34 -12.64
CA GLU A 479 -27.32 18.51 -13.58
C GLU A 479 -27.64 17.01 -13.44
N VAL A 480 -28.31 16.62 -12.35
CA VAL A 480 -28.66 15.22 -12.05
C VAL A 480 -30.10 14.91 -12.45
N ASP A 481 -30.30 13.77 -13.11
CA ASP A 481 -31.63 13.27 -13.47
C ASP A 481 -32.43 12.78 -12.24
N ALA A 482 -33.74 13.05 -12.22
CA ALA A 482 -34.60 12.72 -11.09
C ALA A 482 -34.68 11.21 -10.78
N GLN A 483 -34.61 10.34 -11.81
CA GLN A 483 -34.64 8.89 -11.63
C GLN A 483 -33.32 8.36 -11.06
N GLU A 484 -32.18 8.92 -11.46
CA GLU A 484 -30.87 8.60 -10.88
C GLU A 484 -30.79 9.08 -9.43
N LEU A 485 -31.28 10.28 -9.14
CA LEU A 485 -31.37 10.81 -7.77
C LEU A 485 -32.24 9.93 -6.87
N ALA A 486 -33.40 9.48 -7.37
CA ALA A 486 -34.30 8.59 -6.63
C ALA A 486 -33.63 7.25 -6.28
N LYS A 487 -32.83 6.68 -7.19
CA LYS A 487 -32.06 5.45 -6.94
C LYS A 487 -30.96 5.68 -5.91
N ALA A 488 -30.20 6.77 -6.03
CA ALA A 488 -29.07 7.07 -5.14
C ALA A 488 -29.49 7.28 -3.67
N LEU A 489 -30.69 7.85 -3.44
CA LEU A 489 -31.20 8.17 -2.11
C LEU A 489 -31.83 6.98 -1.35
N LYS A 490 -31.94 5.80 -1.97
CA LYS A 490 -32.63 4.66 -1.33
C LYS A 490 -31.88 4.00 -0.19
N ALA A 491 -30.56 4.06 -0.18
CA ALA A 491 -29.70 3.39 0.80
C ALA A 491 -28.79 4.36 1.55
N VAL A 492 -29.27 5.58 1.79
CA VAL A 492 -28.52 6.61 2.52
C VAL A 492 -29.27 7.04 3.77
N ASP A 493 -28.53 7.61 4.72
CA ASP A 493 -29.07 8.12 5.95
C ASP A 493 -30.06 9.27 5.74
N THR A 494 -30.97 9.43 6.70
CA THR A 494 -32.03 10.44 6.65
C THR A 494 -31.48 11.86 6.57
N GLU A 495 -30.28 12.11 7.11
CA GLU A 495 -29.62 13.41 7.06
C GLU A 495 -29.28 13.83 5.62
N VAL A 496 -28.75 12.90 4.82
CA VAL A 496 -28.45 13.12 3.39
C VAL A 496 -29.75 13.41 2.63
N GLN A 497 -30.80 12.63 2.90
CA GLN A 497 -32.10 12.86 2.27
C GLN A 497 -32.68 14.24 2.61
N ASP A 498 -32.61 14.63 3.88
CA ASP A 498 -33.10 15.93 4.35
C ASP A 498 -32.32 17.10 3.74
N LYS A 499 -31.00 16.97 3.61
CA LYS A 499 -30.16 17.95 2.92
C LYS A 499 -30.59 18.16 1.47
N ILE A 500 -30.89 17.07 0.76
CA ILE A 500 -31.40 17.13 -0.62
C ILE A 500 -32.79 17.76 -0.66
N TYR A 501 -33.73 17.30 0.15
CA TYR A 501 -35.10 17.81 0.15
C TYR A 501 -35.18 19.30 0.50
N ARG A 502 -34.33 19.78 1.41
CA ARG A 502 -34.25 21.21 1.78
C ARG A 502 -33.83 22.09 0.61
N ASN A 503 -33.02 21.55 -0.30
CA ASN A 503 -32.49 22.26 -1.47
C ASN A 503 -33.35 22.09 -2.73
N MET A 504 -34.54 21.49 -2.59
CA MET A 504 -35.52 21.33 -3.67
C MET A 504 -36.78 22.16 -3.42
N SER A 505 -37.55 22.41 -4.48
CA SER A 505 -38.91 22.94 -4.31
C SER A 505 -39.81 21.89 -3.65
N LYS A 506 -40.83 22.33 -2.89
CA LYS A 506 -41.79 21.42 -2.22
C LYS A 506 -42.39 20.40 -3.18
N ARG A 507 -42.74 20.82 -4.40
CA ARG A 507 -43.30 19.96 -5.45
C ARG A 507 -42.28 18.91 -5.91
N ALA A 508 -41.03 19.30 -6.16
CA ALA A 508 -40.00 18.38 -6.62
C ALA A 508 -39.60 17.38 -5.54
N ALA A 509 -39.55 17.81 -4.28
CA ALA A 509 -39.31 16.90 -3.15
C ALA A 509 -40.46 15.89 -2.95
N THR A 510 -41.73 16.28 -3.19
CA THR A 510 -42.86 15.34 -3.17
C THR A 510 -42.75 14.31 -4.28
N LEU A 511 -42.49 14.75 -5.53
CA LEU A 511 -42.29 13.84 -6.67
C LEU A 511 -41.14 12.87 -6.45
N LEU A 512 -40.01 13.34 -5.91
CA LEU A 512 -38.86 12.49 -5.62
C LEU A 512 -39.18 11.40 -4.58
N ARG A 513 -39.97 11.72 -3.55
CA ARG A 513 -40.43 10.73 -2.57
C ARG A 513 -41.35 9.68 -3.20
N GLU A 514 -42.28 10.11 -4.05
CA GLU A 514 -43.17 9.22 -4.79
C GLU A 514 -42.38 8.29 -5.74
N ASP A 515 -41.40 8.83 -6.47
CA ASP A 515 -40.50 8.07 -7.35
C ASP A 515 -39.68 7.05 -6.56
N MET A 516 -39.16 7.44 -5.39
CA MET A 516 -38.49 6.51 -4.49
C MET A 516 -39.44 5.39 -4.05
N GLU A 517 -40.65 5.68 -3.61
CA GLU A 517 -41.63 4.64 -3.24
C GLU A 517 -41.94 3.70 -4.41
N PHE A 518 -42.07 4.24 -5.62
CA PHE A 518 -42.38 3.48 -6.83
C PHE A 518 -41.25 2.53 -7.26
N LEU A 519 -39.98 2.91 -7.06
CA LEU A 519 -38.82 2.05 -7.37
C LEU A 519 -38.80 0.73 -6.57
N GLY A 520 -39.49 0.67 -5.42
CA GLY A 520 -39.56 -0.56 -4.61
C GLY A 520 -38.19 -1.01 -4.09
N ALA A 521 -37.93 -2.32 -4.18
CA ALA A 521 -36.65 -2.93 -3.80
C ALA A 521 -35.70 -2.96 -5.01
N ILE A 522 -34.59 -2.24 -4.90
CA ILE A 522 -33.55 -2.13 -5.94
C ILE A 522 -32.27 -2.84 -5.51
N ARG A 523 -31.45 -3.27 -6.48
CA ARG A 523 -30.18 -3.95 -6.18
C ARG A 523 -29.18 -2.93 -5.67
N ARG A 524 -28.33 -3.31 -4.70
CA ARG A 524 -27.29 -2.41 -4.16
C ARG A 524 -26.37 -1.86 -5.26
N LYS A 525 -26.03 -2.69 -6.25
CA LYS A 525 -25.21 -2.27 -7.39
C LYS A 525 -25.81 -1.09 -8.15
N ASP A 526 -27.13 -1.10 -8.36
CA ASP A 526 -27.82 -0.02 -9.09
C ASP A 526 -27.85 1.28 -8.26
N VAL A 527 -27.84 1.17 -6.93
CA VAL A 527 -27.73 2.32 -6.02
C VAL A 527 -26.33 2.91 -6.07
N GLU A 528 -25.30 2.07 -5.96
CA GLU A 528 -23.90 2.48 -6.01
C GLU A 528 -23.54 3.12 -7.36
N GLU A 529 -24.01 2.54 -8.49
CA GLU A 529 -23.82 3.12 -9.82
C GLU A 529 -24.47 4.52 -9.93
N ALA A 530 -25.66 4.70 -9.36
CA ALA A 530 -26.34 6.00 -9.32
C ALA A 530 -25.60 7.03 -8.44
N GLN A 531 -25.11 6.60 -7.27
CA GLN A 531 -24.32 7.44 -6.37
C GLN A 531 -23.02 7.90 -7.03
N GLN A 532 -22.31 6.99 -7.71
CA GLN A 532 -21.06 7.31 -8.41
C GLN A 532 -21.27 8.34 -9.52
N LYS A 533 -22.37 8.22 -10.28
CA LYS A 533 -22.73 9.23 -11.28
C LYS A 533 -22.90 10.61 -10.64
N ILE A 534 -23.58 10.71 -9.51
CA ILE A 534 -23.78 12.00 -8.83
C ILE A 534 -22.45 12.55 -8.32
N VAL A 535 -21.59 11.71 -7.73
CA VAL A 535 -20.24 12.12 -7.31
C VAL A 535 -19.42 12.66 -8.49
N SER A 536 -19.46 12.00 -9.65
CA SER A 536 -18.77 12.50 -10.85
C SER A 536 -19.29 13.86 -11.32
N VAL A 537 -20.59 14.13 -11.18
CA VAL A 537 -21.17 15.45 -11.50
C VAL A 537 -20.68 16.51 -10.52
N ILE A 538 -20.60 16.19 -9.22
CA ILE A 538 -20.06 17.09 -8.19
C ILE A 538 -18.61 17.47 -8.50
N ARG A 539 -17.76 16.49 -8.83
CA ARG A 539 -16.36 16.72 -9.21
C ARG A 539 -16.23 17.58 -10.47
N LYS A 540 -17.02 17.29 -11.50
CA LYS A 540 -17.04 18.11 -12.71
C LYS A 540 -17.36 19.58 -12.42
N LEU A 541 -18.27 19.84 -11.46
CA LEU A 541 -18.62 21.18 -11.02
C LEU A 541 -17.53 21.80 -10.12
N GLU A 542 -16.79 20.99 -9.34
CA GLU A 542 -15.61 21.43 -8.59
C GLU A 542 -14.48 21.86 -9.53
N ASP A 543 -14.15 21.05 -10.56
CA ASP A 543 -13.12 21.34 -11.56
C ASP A 543 -13.41 22.62 -12.36
N GLN A 544 -14.69 22.94 -12.53
CA GLN A 544 -15.14 24.16 -13.18
C GLN A 544 -15.10 25.39 -12.25
N GLY A 545 -14.74 25.21 -10.97
CA GLY A 545 -14.77 26.24 -9.94
C GLY A 545 -16.19 26.68 -9.57
N GLU A 546 -17.21 25.89 -9.93
CA GLU A 546 -18.61 26.22 -9.67
C GLU A 546 -19.07 25.81 -8.28
N ILE A 547 -18.40 24.82 -7.68
CA ILE A 547 -18.61 24.29 -6.33
C ILE A 547 -17.26 24.25 -5.63
N VAL A 548 -17.25 24.58 -4.35
CA VAL A 548 -16.08 24.40 -3.48
C VAL A 548 -16.43 23.32 -2.47
N ILE A 549 -15.57 22.30 -2.37
CA ILE A 549 -15.72 21.21 -1.40
C ILE A 549 -14.81 21.53 -0.21
N ALA A 550 -15.41 21.85 0.94
CA ALA A 550 -14.66 22.03 2.17
C ALA A 550 -14.16 20.66 2.65
N ARG A 551 -12.87 20.37 2.47
CA ARG A 551 -12.23 19.15 2.98
C ARG A 551 -11.76 19.41 4.41
N SER A 552 -12.12 18.53 5.34
CA SER A 552 -11.70 18.64 6.74
C SER A 552 -10.18 18.49 6.85
N GLY A 553 -9.44 19.60 6.82
CA GLY A 553 -7.99 19.61 6.97
C GLY A 553 -7.26 20.82 6.38
N GLU A 554 -7.86 21.55 5.43
CA GLU A 554 -7.28 22.76 4.87
C GLU A 554 -8.16 23.97 5.21
N ASP A 555 -7.67 24.80 6.13
CA ASP A 555 -8.15 26.17 6.34
C ASP A 555 -7.75 27.02 5.12
N ASP A 556 -8.46 26.85 4.00
CA ASP A 556 -8.46 27.86 2.95
C ASP A 556 -9.37 29.00 3.40
N ILE A 557 -8.72 29.95 4.09
CA ILE A 557 -9.30 31.19 4.57
C ILE A 557 -9.74 32.01 3.35
N LEU A 558 -11.03 31.99 3.04
CA LEU A 558 -11.64 32.91 2.07
C LEU A 558 -11.63 34.34 2.63
N VAL A 559 -11.03 35.28 1.87
CA VAL A 559 -11.09 36.74 2.09
C VAL A 559 -12.25 37.35 1.33
#